data_AF-A0A329STK0-F1
#
_entry.id   AF-A0A329STK0-F1
#
_cell.length_a   1.000
_cell.length_b   1.000
_cell.length_c   1.000
_cell.angle_alpha   90.00
_cell.angle_beta   90.00
_cell.angle_gamma   90.00
#
_symmetry.space_group_name_H-M   'P 1'
#
loop_
_entity.id
_entity.type
_entity.pdbx_description
1 polymer ?
#
loop_
_entity_poly.entity_id
_entity_poly.type
_entity_poly.pdbx_seq_one_letter_code
_entity_poly.pdbx_strand_id
1 'polypeptide(L)'
;MVHFWTAESEATEPEQKFSEQNLYYNYIANADNGQPKFTVAALIEAMLTDIKRDLPQIKCVVARSDNASSYQNEFVAVLLPILGWSNGIEIITFIQTEAEAGKSLLGAQFARAATKVNAWVRKDHHCTTPSQLIAALISDGGMPDTTAETVEYDRGSLQLLSDQIGRLEKSFAALTTKVNDILYEYERHASI
;
A
#
# COMPACT_ATOMS: atom_id res chain seq x y z
N MET A 1 3.93 2.45 -2.48
CA MET A 1 4.69 3.72 -2.59
C MET A 1 3.87 4.77 -1.88
N VAL A 2 4.51 5.59 -1.06
CA VAL A 2 3.91 6.75 -0.40
C VAL A 2 4.59 7.98 -0.99
N HIS A 3 3.78 8.87 -1.54
CA HIS A 3 4.20 10.09 -2.21
C HIS A 3 3.65 11.29 -1.43
N PHE A 4 4.51 12.23 -1.07
CA PHE A 4 4.14 13.40 -0.28
C PHE A 4 5.12 14.55 -0.50
N TRP A 5 4.78 15.74 0.01
CA TRP A 5 5.65 16.91 -0.03
C TRP A 5 6.04 17.34 1.38
N THR A 6 7.28 17.78 1.53
CA THR A 6 7.81 18.35 2.77
C THR A 6 8.24 19.79 2.54
N ALA A 7 7.93 20.68 3.47
CA ALA A 7 8.47 22.04 3.44
C ALA A 7 9.93 22.03 3.87
N GLU A 8 10.80 22.70 3.12
CA GLU A 8 12.20 22.92 3.49
C GLU A 8 12.26 24.07 4.51
N SER A 9 12.81 23.80 5.69
CA SER A 9 13.02 24.84 6.70
C SER A 9 14.37 25.52 6.47
N GLU A 10 14.48 26.35 5.43
CA GLU A 10 15.62 27.28 5.35
C GLU A 10 15.20 28.62 5.92
N ALA A 11 15.80 28.98 7.07
CA ALA A 11 15.46 30.15 7.89
C ALA A 11 15.69 31.52 7.21
N THR A 12 16.08 31.55 5.94
CA THR A 12 16.60 32.75 5.26
C THR A 12 15.95 33.06 3.91
N GLU A 13 15.06 32.22 3.39
CA GLU A 13 14.35 32.52 2.15
C GLU A 13 12.87 32.91 2.39
N PRO A 14 12.35 33.97 1.73
CA PRO A 14 10.97 34.42 1.90
C PRO A 14 9.93 33.48 1.26
N GLU A 15 10.37 32.53 0.43
CA GLU A 15 9.50 31.56 -0.25
C GLU A 15 9.66 30.17 0.37
N GLN A 16 8.55 29.58 0.79
CA GLN A 16 8.52 28.22 1.33
C GLN A 16 8.75 27.23 0.19
N LYS A 17 9.95 26.65 0.11
CA LYS A 17 10.26 25.58 -0.84
C LYS A 17 9.64 24.26 -0.36
N PHE A 18 9.10 23.50 -1.29
CA PHE A 18 8.58 22.16 -1.05
C PHE A 18 9.42 21.14 -1.82
N SER A 19 9.88 20.11 -1.14
CA SER A 19 10.53 18.95 -1.75
C SER A 19 9.56 17.79 -1.86
N GLU A 20 9.57 17.15 -3.02
CA GLU A 20 8.81 15.92 -3.28
C GLU A 20 9.53 14.73 -2.67
N GLN A 21 8.79 13.88 -1.96
CA GLN A 21 9.29 12.70 -1.28
C GLN A 21 8.57 11.44 -1.80
N ASN A 22 9.34 10.39 -2.07
CA ASN A 22 8.84 9.10 -2.51
C ASN A 22 9.43 7.99 -1.64
N LEU A 23 8.59 7.34 -0.83
CA LEU A 23 8.97 6.16 -0.07
C LEU A 23 8.37 4.90 -0.69
N TYR A 24 9.16 3.84 -0.77
CA TYR A 24 8.76 2.56 -1.34
C TYR A 24 8.68 1.49 -0.24
N TYR A 25 7.58 0.75 -0.23
CA TYR A 25 7.36 -0.34 0.69
C TYR A 25 7.21 -1.62 -0.15
N ASN A 26 8.29 -2.37 -0.24
CA ASN A 26 8.36 -3.65 -0.94
C ASN A 26 7.90 -4.76 0.01
N TYR A 27 6.59 -4.79 0.27
CA TYR A 27 5.99 -5.83 1.09
C TYR A 27 5.73 -7.09 0.31
N ILE A 28 6.09 -8.21 0.92
CA ILE A 28 5.99 -9.53 0.32
C ILE A 28 5.18 -10.40 1.25
N ALA A 29 3.98 -10.79 0.80
CA ALA A 29 3.21 -11.78 1.52
C ALA A 29 3.82 -13.17 1.35
N ASN A 30 3.79 -13.98 2.41
CA ASN A 30 4.08 -15.40 2.26
C ASN A 30 3.04 -16.05 1.34
N ALA A 31 3.52 -16.84 0.37
CA ALA A 31 2.67 -17.50 -0.61
C ALA A 31 1.88 -18.63 0.05
N ASP A 32 0.68 -18.31 0.52
CA ASP A 32 -0.40 -19.30 0.61
C ASP A 32 -1.28 -19.17 -0.66
N ASN A 33 -1.95 -20.24 -1.06
CA ASN A 33 -3.00 -20.27 -2.11
C ASN A 33 -4.27 -19.50 -1.67
N GLY A 34 -4.10 -18.40 -0.93
CA GLY A 34 -5.14 -17.58 -0.36
C GLY A 34 -5.86 -16.73 -1.41
N GLN A 35 -6.95 -16.10 -0.99
CA GLN A 35 -7.69 -15.19 -1.87
C GLN A 35 -6.87 -13.90 -2.07
N PRO A 36 -6.57 -13.46 -3.30
CA PRO A 36 -5.74 -12.28 -3.55
C PRO A 36 -6.23 -11.01 -2.84
N LYS A 37 -7.54 -10.87 -2.65
CA LYS A 37 -8.14 -9.74 -1.91
C LYS A 37 -7.73 -9.65 -0.44
N PHE A 38 -7.48 -10.79 0.22
CA PHE A 38 -7.03 -10.85 1.61
C PHE A 38 -5.59 -10.41 1.74
N THR A 39 -4.75 -10.86 0.81
CA THR A 39 -3.36 -10.40 0.72
C THR A 39 -3.32 -8.88 0.54
N VAL A 40 -4.13 -8.33 -0.37
CA VAL A 40 -4.22 -6.87 -0.58
C VAL A 40 -4.61 -6.13 0.69
N ALA A 41 -5.64 -6.59 1.41
CA ALA A 41 -6.06 -5.98 2.67
C ALA A 41 -4.94 -5.97 3.72
N ALA A 42 -4.26 -7.09 3.91
CA ALA A 42 -3.15 -7.21 4.86
C ALA A 42 -1.97 -6.28 4.49
N LEU A 43 -1.63 -6.20 3.20
CA LEU A 43 -0.55 -5.33 2.73
C LEU A 43 -0.89 -3.85 2.90
N ILE A 44 -2.16 -3.47 2.73
CA ILE A 44 -2.63 -2.10 2.97
C ILE A 44 -2.58 -1.79 4.48
N GLU A 45 -3.06 -2.68 5.34
CA GLU A 45 -3.00 -2.50 6.79
C GLU A 45 -1.56 -2.34 7.29
N ALA A 46 -0.63 -3.18 6.82
CA ALA A 46 0.78 -3.06 7.11
C ALA A 46 1.35 -1.70 6.65
N MET A 47 0.92 -1.21 5.50
CA MET A 47 1.35 0.10 4.97
C MET A 47 0.83 1.24 5.83
N LEU A 48 -0.43 1.20 6.25
CA LEU A 48 -0.99 2.23 7.13
C LEU A 48 -0.33 2.22 8.52
N THR A 49 -0.02 1.03 9.04
CA THR A 49 0.74 0.87 10.28
C THR A 49 2.11 1.55 10.18
N ASP A 50 2.82 1.31 9.08
CA ASP A 50 4.14 1.88 8.86
C ASP A 50 4.10 3.38 8.57
N ILE A 51 3.12 3.87 7.80
CA ILE A 51 2.91 5.32 7.62
C ILE A 51 2.67 5.98 8.98
N LYS A 52 1.84 5.39 9.84
CA LYS A 52 1.55 5.94 11.17
C LYS A 52 2.82 6.03 12.03
N ARG A 53 3.70 5.03 11.93
CA ARG A 53 4.96 4.93 12.67
C ARG A 53 6.00 5.93 12.13
N ASP A 54 6.21 5.92 10.82
CA ASP A 54 7.33 6.59 10.16
C ASP A 54 7.00 8.02 9.74
N LEU A 55 5.72 8.31 9.49
CA LEU A 55 5.18 9.61 9.05
C LEU A 55 3.96 10.01 9.90
N PRO A 56 4.10 10.16 11.23
CA PRO A 56 2.97 10.38 12.14
C PRO A 56 2.17 11.66 11.85
N GLN A 57 2.74 12.61 11.11
CA GLN A 57 2.09 13.82 10.61
C GLN A 57 1.03 13.54 9.53
N ILE A 58 1.13 12.41 8.81
CA ILE A 58 0.16 12.02 7.79
C ILE A 58 -1.10 11.50 8.47
N LYS A 59 -2.23 12.16 8.22
CA LYS A 59 -3.55 11.80 8.75
C LYS A 59 -4.56 11.40 7.70
N CYS A 60 -4.30 11.74 6.43
CA CYS A 60 -5.19 11.46 5.32
C CYS A 60 -4.36 10.98 4.13
N VAL A 61 -4.88 10.00 3.38
CA VAL A 61 -4.22 9.46 2.18
C VAL A 61 -5.20 9.25 1.04
N VAL A 62 -4.69 9.43 -0.17
CA VAL A 62 -5.35 8.97 -1.41
C VAL A 62 -4.71 7.63 -1.79
N ALA A 63 -5.52 6.57 -1.79
CA ALA A 63 -5.08 5.26 -2.24
C ALA A 63 -5.19 5.18 -3.76
N ARG A 64 -4.14 4.69 -4.42
CA ARG A 64 -4.13 4.46 -5.87
C ARG A 64 -3.64 3.05 -6.19
N SER A 65 -4.36 2.33 -7.05
CA SER A 65 -3.98 1.01 -7.55
C SER A 65 -4.15 0.91 -9.07
N ASP A 66 -3.68 -0.20 -9.66
CA ASP A 66 -4.18 -0.61 -10.96
C ASP A 66 -5.59 -1.22 -10.83
N ASN A 67 -6.18 -1.62 -11.96
CA ASN A 67 -7.51 -2.20 -12.04
C ASN A 67 -7.50 -3.75 -12.03
N ALA A 68 -6.43 -4.40 -11.55
CA ALA A 68 -6.42 -5.85 -11.40
C ALA A 68 -7.49 -6.30 -10.39
N SER A 69 -8.10 -7.47 -10.61
CA SER A 69 -9.22 -7.98 -9.79
C SER A 69 -8.88 -8.17 -8.31
N SER A 70 -7.59 -8.30 -7.98
CA SER A 70 -7.10 -8.31 -6.60
C SER A 70 -7.37 -7.01 -5.85
N TYR A 71 -7.36 -5.87 -6.55
CA TYR A 71 -7.63 -4.53 -6.01
C TYR A 71 -9.06 -4.06 -6.36
N GLN A 72 -9.53 -4.37 -7.57
CA GLN A 72 -10.85 -4.01 -8.07
C GLN A 72 -11.90 -5.06 -7.68
N ASN A 73 -12.28 -5.02 -6.40
CA ASN A 73 -13.38 -5.80 -5.84
C ASN A 73 -14.03 -5.05 -4.68
N GLU A 74 -15.25 -5.44 -4.36
CA GLU A 74 -16.11 -4.78 -3.38
C GLU A 74 -15.57 -4.93 -1.96
N PHE A 75 -14.93 -6.06 -1.65
CA PHE A 75 -14.29 -6.30 -0.36
C PHE A 75 -13.23 -5.23 -0.07
N VAL A 76 -12.27 -5.00 -0.99
CA VAL A 76 -11.23 -3.97 -0.80
C VAL A 76 -11.86 -2.59 -0.71
N ALA A 77 -12.77 -2.24 -1.64
CA ALA A 77 -13.42 -0.94 -1.66
C ALA A 77 -14.17 -0.60 -0.36
N VAL A 78 -14.87 -1.58 0.22
CA VAL A 78 -15.60 -1.42 1.49
C VAL A 78 -14.66 -1.41 2.69
N LEU A 79 -13.57 -2.18 2.63
CA LEU A 79 -12.68 -2.38 3.76
C LEU A 79 -11.69 -1.23 3.97
N LEU A 80 -11.29 -0.52 2.90
CA LEU A 80 -10.37 0.63 2.96
C LEU A 80 -10.69 1.65 4.07
N PRO A 81 -11.92 2.20 4.18
CA PRO A 81 -12.23 3.17 5.24
C PRO A 81 -12.14 2.56 6.65
N ILE A 82 -12.45 1.27 6.81
CA ILE A 82 -12.35 0.56 8.08
C ILE A 82 -10.88 0.41 8.50
N LEU A 83 -10.00 0.00 7.56
CA LEU A 83 -8.55 -0.10 7.80
C LEU A 83 -7.94 1.27 8.10
N GLY A 84 -8.36 2.30 7.36
CA GLY A 84 -7.92 3.66 7.61
C GLY A 84 -8.27 4.11 9.03
N TRP A 85 -9.53 3.96 9.41
CA TRP A 85 -10.01 4.32 10.74
C TRP A 85 -9.30 3.55 11.86
N SER A 86 -9.14 2.23 11.73
CA SER A 86 -8.46 1.41 12.75
C SER A 86 -6.98 1.79 12.93
N ASN A 87 -6.33 2.27 11.86
CA ASN A 87 -4.95 2.73 11.90
C ASN A 87 -4.82 4.22 12.27
N GLY A 88 -5.91 4.99 12.30
CA GLY A 88 -5.88 6.43 12.56
C GLY A 88 -5.37 7.26 11.39
N ILE A 89 -5.56 6.77 10.16
CA ILE A 89 -5.26 7.45 8.90
C ILE A 89 -6.50 7.38 8.01
N GLU A 90 -7.12 8.51 7.71
CA GLU A 90 -8.30 8.56 6.83
C GLU A 90 -7.91 8.26 5.38
N ILE A 91 -8.45 7.18 4.80
CA ILE A 91 -8.35 6.96 3.35
C ILE A 91 -9.49 7.74 2.70
N ILE A 92 -9.20 8.88 2.10
CA ILE A 92 -10.23 9.82 1.61
C ILE A 92 -10.69 9.49 0.20
N THR A 93 -9.83 8.86 -0.61
CA THR A 93 -10.15 8.52 -1.99
C THR A 93 -9.45 7.22 -2.39
N PHE A 94 -10.12 6.38 -3.17
CA PHE A 94 -9.53 5.21 -3.81
C PHE A 94 -9.67 5.30 -5.33
N ILE A 95 -8.52 5.46 -6.00
CA ILE A 95 -8.43 5.62 -7.45
C ILE A 95 -7.85 4.35 -8.07
N GLN A 96 -8.52 3.83 -9.09
CA GLN A 96 -8.07 2.67 -9.85
C GLN A 96 -7.79 3.10 -11.29
N THR A 97 -6.55 2.90 -11.72
CA THR A 97 -6.11 3.26 -13.07
C THR A 97 -5.85 2.02 -13.92
N GLU A 98 -5.96 2.14 -15.24
CA GLU A 98 -5.51 1.09 -16.15
C GLU A 98 -4.02 0.77 -15.91
N ALA A 99 -3.62 -0.49 -16.14
CA ALA A 99 -2.24 -0.91 -15.94
C ALA A 99 -1.29 -0.13 -16.87
N GLU A 100 -0.34 0.61 -16.28
CA GLU A 100 0.53 1.53 -17.04
C GLU A 100 1.73 0.83 -17.74
N ALA A 101 1.67 -0.49 -17.97
CA ALA A 101 2.65 -1.29 -18.72
C ALA A 101 4.14 -0.95 -18.45
N GLY A 102 4.49 -0.71 -17.18
CA GLY A 102 5.87 -0.45 -16.75
C GLY A 102 6.40 0.97 -16.97
N LYS A 103 5.57 1.91 -17.44
CA LYS A 103 5.97 3.33 -17.63
C LYS A 103 5.83 4.20 -16.38
N SER A 104 5.40 3.60 -15.27
CA SER A 104 5.16 4.30 -14.01
C SER A 104 6.40 4.31 -13.11
N LEU A 105 6.40 5.21 -12.11
CA LEU A 105 7.40 5.21 -11.03
C LEU A 105 7.47 3.86 -10.30
N LEU A 106 6.35 3.14 -10.16
CA LEU A 106 6.31 1.78 -9.64
C LEU A 106 7.03 0.79 -10.57
N GLY A 107 6.83 0.90 -11.89
CA GLY A 107 7.53 0.09 -12.88
C GLY A 107 9.05 0.25 -12.80
N ALA A 108 9.52 1.50 -12.69
CA ALA A 108 10.94 1.80 -12.49
C ALA A 108 11.47 1.19 -11.17
N GLN A 109 10.70 1.27 -10.08
CA GLN A 109 11.06 0.66 -8.80
C GLN A 109 11.18 -0.86 -8.90
N PHE A 110 10.24 -1.54 -9.57
CA PHE A 110 10.32 -2.99 -9.78
C PHE A 110 11.54 -3.39 -10.62
N ALA A 111 11.91 -2.59 -11.62
CA ALA A 111 13.12 -2.84 -12.40
C ALA A 111 14.41 -2.71 -11.56
N ARG A 112 14.45 -1.72 -10.64
CA ARG A 112 15.56 -1.55 -9.67
C ARG A 112 15.63 -2.75 -8.71
N ALA A 113 14.50 -3.16 -8.15
CA ALA A 113 14.40 -4.33 -7.28
C ALA A 113 14.87 -5.61 -8.00
N ALA A 114 14.41 -5.86 -9.23
CA ALA A 114 14.83 -7.00 -10.04
C ALA A 114 16.34 -6.97 -10.31
N THR A 115 16.91 -5.80 -10.61
CA THR A 115 18.37 -5.66 -10.81
C THR A 115 19.15 -6.06 -9.55
N LYS A 116 18.68 -5.62 -8.38
CA LYS A 116 19.30 -5.95 -7.09
C LYS A 116 19.21 -7.45 -6.79
N VAL A 117 18.03 -8.05 -6.96
CA VAL A 117 17.83 -9.50 -6.76
C VAL A 117 18.68 -10.32 -7.73
N ASN A 118 18.77 -9.92 -9.00
CA ASN A 118 19.63 -10.59 -9.98
C ASN A 118 21.11 -10.51 -9.61
N ALA A 119 21.57 -9.38 -9.07
CA ALA A 119 22.94 -9.24 -8.58
C ALA A 119 23.20 -10.16 -7.37
N TRP A 120 22.24 -10.31 -6.47
CA TRP A 120 22.30 -11.25 -5.35
C TRP A 120 22.41 -12.71 -5.82
N VAL A 121 21.57 -13.12 -6.78
CA VAL A 121 21.59 -14.48 -7.35
C VAL A 121 22.88 -14.77 -8.11
N ARG A 122 23.47 -13.78 -8.79
CA ARG A 122 24.78 -13.93 -9.47
C ARG A 122 25.95 -14.15 -8.52
N LYS A 123 25.79 -13.89 -7.22
CA LYS A 123 26.77 -14.22 -6.17
C LYS A 123 26.52 -15.61 -5.56
N ASP A 124 25.91 -16.52 -6.32
CA ASP A 124 25.54 -17.89 -5.92
C ASP A 124 24.57 -18.00 -4.74
N HIS A 125 23.81 -16.93 -4.45
CA HIS A 125 22.74 -16.99 -3.46
C HIS A 125 21.41 -17.46 -4.08
N HIS A 126 20.58 -18.10 -3.27
CA HIS A 126 19.23 -18.50 -3.67
C HIS A 126 18.18 -17.43 -3.34
N CYS A 127 17.17 -17.32 -4.20
CA CYS A 127 16.04 -16.42 -4.04
C CYS A 127 14.72 -17.11 -4.44
N THR A 128 14.37 -18.19 -3.73
CA THR A 128 13.20 -19.04 -4.01
C THR A 128 12.10 -18.94 -2.94
N THR A 129 12.34 -18.18 -1.88
CA THR A 129 11.38 -17.94 -0.78
C THR A 129 11.18 -16.45 -0.54
N PRO A 130 10.03 -16.02 0.02
CA PRO A 130 9.80 -14.62 0.40
C PRO A 130 10.91 -14.06 1.28
N SER A 131 11.35 -14.80 2.31
CA SER A 131 12.43 -14.36 3.20
C SER A 131 13.77 -14.19 2.48
N GLN A 132 14.08 -15.04 1.51
CA GLN A 132 15.29 -14.86 0.68
C GLN A 132 15.17 -13.66 -0.25
N LEU A 133 13.97 -13.38 -0.77
CA LEU A 133 13.73 -12.18 -1.57
C LEU A 133 13.91 -10.91 -0.75
N ILE A 134 13.42 -10.88 0.49
CA ILE A 134 13.70 -9.79 1.43
C ILE A 134 15.20 -9.66 1.69
N ALA A 135 15.89 -10.77 2.00
CA ALA A 135 17.33 -10.77 2.21
C ALA A 135 18.10 -10.17 1.02
N ALA A 136 17.68 -10.49 -0.21
CA ALA A 136 18.26 -9.91 -1.43
C ALA A 136 17.96 -8.41 -1.58
N LEU A 137 16.75 -7.96 -1.21
CA LEU A 137 16.35 -6.56 -1.30
C LEU A 137 17.02 -5.66 -0.26
N ILE A 138 17.40 -6.20 0.90
CA ILE A 138 18.08 -5.44 1.97
C ILE A 138 19.61 -5.64 1.97
N SER A 139 20.15 -6.54 1.15
CA SER A 139 21.59 -6.78 1.06
C SER A 139 22.37 -5.52 0.65
N ASP A 140 23.67 -5.47 0.96
CA ASP A 140 24.57 -4.40 0.49
C ASP A 140 24.02 -2.97 0.74
N GLY A 141 23.37 -2.74 1.89
CA GLY A 141 22.81 -1.43 2.27
C GLY A 141 21.40 -1.14 1.76
N GLY A 142 20.71 -2.12 1.16
CA GLY A 142 19.32 -1.98 0.72
C GLY A 142 19.13 -1.18 -0.57
N MET A 143 17.91 -0.68 -0.77
CA MET A 143 17.55 0.23 -1.86
C MET A 143 17.24 1.61 -1.26
N PRO A 144 17.66 2.73 -1.90
CA PRO A 144 17.30 4.06 -1.42
C PRO A 144 15.80 4.23 -1.23
N ASP A 145 15.42 4.87 -0.12
CA ASP A 145 14.04 5.23 0.22
C ASP A 145 13.07 4.05 0.18
N THR A 146 13.58 2.85 0.44
CA THR A 146 12.83 1.60 0.27
C THR A 146 12.94 0.72 1.51
N THR A 147 11.80 0.39 2.08
CA THR A 147 11.66 -0.69 3.08
C THR A 147 11.26 -1.97 2.37
N ALA A 148 11.75 -3.12 2.82
CA ALA A 148 11.36 -4.42 2.30
C ALA A 148 11.11 -5.38 3.46
N GLU A 149 9.89 -5.92 3.54
CA GLU A 149 9.45 -6.75 4.66
C GLU A 149 8.54 -7.89 4.22
N THR A 150 8.55 -8.98 4.98
CA THR A 150 7.55 -10.05 4.83
C THR A 150 6.33 -9.70 5.67
N VAL A 151 5.15 -9.72 5.05
CA VAL A 151 3.88 -9.49 5.74
C VAL A 151 3.19 -10.83 5.94
N GLU A 152 3.02 -11.19 7.21
CA GLU A 152 2.23 -12.34 7.62
C GLU A 152 0.84 -11.88 8.04
N TYR A 153 -0.18 -12.67 7.71
CA TYR A 153 -1.55 -12.37 8.08
C TYR A 153 -2.31 -13.65 8.41
N ASP A 154 -3.24 -13.54 9.36
CA ASP A 154 -4.12 -14.65 9.71
C ASP A 154 -5.32 -14.70 8.76
N ARG A 155 -5.38 -15.78 7.98
CA ARG A 155 -6.49 -16.01 7.04
C ARG A 155 -7.83 -16.19 7.75
N GLY A 156 -7.83 -16.80 8.93
CA GLY A 156 -9.07 -16.99 9.70
C GLY A 156 -9.71 -15.65 10.04
N SER A 157 -8.92 -14.72 10.54
CA SER A 157 -9.33 -13.36 10.88
C SER A 157 -9.84 -12.58 9.66
N LEU A 158 -9.16 -12.66 8.52
CA LEU A 158 -9.62 -12.02 7.28
C LEU A 158 -10.90 -12.63 6.72
N GLN A 159 -11.09 -13.95 6.88
CA GLN A 159 -12.34 -14.59 6.52
C GLN A 159 -13.49 -14.12 7.41
N LEU A 160 -13.28 -14.09 8.74
CA LEU A 160 -14.25 -13.58 9.69
C LEU A 160 -14.63 -12.13 9.38
N LEU A 161 -13.64 -11.29 9.04
CA LEU A 161 -13.87 -9.91 8.63
C LEU A 161 -14.71 -9.83 7.35
N SER A 162 -14.38 -10.62 6.32
CA SER A 162 -15.19 -10.71 5.09
C SER A 162 -16.62 -11.14 5.37
N ASP A 163 -16.82 -12.11 6.25
CA ASP A 163 -18.16 -12.59 6.61
C ASP A 163 -18.97 -11.48 7.34
N GLN A 164 -18.31 -10.68 8.18
CA GLN A 164 -18.94 -9.55 8.88
C GLN A 164 -19.33 -8.41 7.94
N ILE A 165 -18.49 -8.08 6.95
CA ILE A 165 -18.77 -7.00 5.99
C ILE A 165 -19.55 -7.47 4.76
N GLY A 166 -19.85 -8.76 4.63
CA GLY A 166 -20.45 -9.34 3.42
C GLY A 166 -21.82 -8.76 3.04
N ARG A 167 -22.57 -8.20 3.99
CA ARG A 167 -23.80 -7.43 3.66
C ARG A 167 -23.47 -6.12 2.96
N LEU A 168 -22.44 -5.42 3.44
CA LEU A 168 -21.99 -4.15 2.88
C LEU A 168 -21.35 -4.37 1.50
N GLU A 169 -20.59 -5.44 1.31
CA GLU A 169 -20.08 -5.87 -0.02
C GLU A 169 -21.23 -6.05 -1.02
N LYS A 170 -22.28 -6.79 -0.64
CA LYS A 170 -23.45 -7.02 -1.51
C LYS A 170 -24.22 -5.74 -1.83
N SER A 171 -24.41 -4.87 -0.84
CA SER A 171 -25.06 -3.58 -1.04
C SER A 171 -24.24 -2.68 -1.96
N PHE A 172 -22.92 -2.63 -1.79
CA PHE A 172 -22.02 -1.89 -2.64
C PHE A 172 -22.08 -2.42 -4.09
N ALA A 173 -21.95 -3.74 -4.28
CA ALA A 173 -22.08 -4.38 -5.60
C ALA A 173 -23.41 -4.09 -6.30
N ALA A 174 -24.51 -3.95 -5.55
CA ALA A 174 -25.81 -3.62 -6.13
C ALA A 174 -25.93 -2.17 -6.60
N LEU A 175 -25.15 -1.25 -6.00
CA LEU A 175 -25.15 0.17 -6.33
C LEU A 175 -24.12 0.53 -7.40
N THR A 176 -23.10 -0.32 -7.58
CA THR A 176 -21.95 0.00 -8.41
C THR A 176 -21.67 -1.10 -9.42
N THR A 177 -21.24 -0.73 -10.63
CA THR A 177 -20.70 -1.70 -11.59
C THR A 177 -19.17 -1.71 -11.50
N LYS A 178 -18.48 -1.06 -12.43
CA LYS A 178 -17.04 -0.79 -12.36
C LYS A 178 -16.84 0.62 -11.82
N VAL A 179 -16.16 0.74 -10.69
CA VAL A 179 -15.82 2.05 -10.09
C VAL A 179 -14.32 2.22 -10.16
N ASN A 180 -13.87 3.37 -10.68
CA ASN A 180 -12.45 3.70 -10.77
C ASN A 180 -12.06 4.85 -9.82
N ASP A 181 -13.04 5.49 -9.19
CA ASP A 181 -12.83 6.62 -8.28
C ASP A 181 -13.92 6.55 -7.19
N ILE A 182 -13.49 6.31 -5.95
CA ILE A 182 -14.37 6.21 -4.78
C ILE A 182 -13.96 7.29 -3.79
N LEU A 183 -14.87 8.20 -3.49
CA LEU A 183 -14.73 9.18 -2.42
C LEU A 183 -15.30 8.60 -1.11
N TYR A 184 -14.54 8.66 -0.03
CA TYR A 184 -15.01 8.31 1.31
C TYR A 184 -15.23 9.58 2.13
N GLU A 185 -16.46 9.79 2.55
CA GLU A 185 -16.83 10.89 3.44
C GLU A 185 -16.86 10.42 4.89
N TYR A 186 -16.19 11.17 5.75
CA TYR A 186 -16.12 10.90 7.19
C TYR A 186 -16.88 11.99 7.95
N GLU A 187 -17.83 11.60 8.79
CA GLU A 187 -18.50 12.56 9.68
C GLU A 187 -17.52 13.03 10.75
N ARG A 188 -17.02 14.26 10.61
CA ARG A 188 -16.22 14.90 11.64
C ARG A 188 -17.16 15.47 12.69
N HIS A 189 -17.38 14.74 13.77
CA HIS A 189 -17.96 15.34 14.96
C HIS A 189 -16.99 16.39 15.49
N ALA A 190 -17.38 17.66 15.41
CA ALA A 190 -16.64 18.75 16.04
C ALA A 190 -16.42 18.39 17.51
N SER A 191 -15.17 18.20 17.91
CA SER A 191 -14.83 18.00 19.31
C SER A 191 -15.25 19.25 20.08
N ILE A 192 -16.22 19.09 20.99
CA ILE A 192 -16.69 20.11 21.92
C ILE A 192 -15.60 20.38 22.96
#